data_AF-A0A9C9BZW5-F1
#
_entry.id   AF-A0A9C9BZW5-F1
#
_cell.length_a   1.000
_cell.length_b   1.000
_cell.length_c   1.000
_cell.angle_alpha   90.00
_cell.angle_beta   90.00
_cell.angle_gamma   90.00
#
_symmetry.space_group_name_H-M   'P 1'
#
loop_
_entity.id
_entity.type
_entity.pdbx_description
1 polymer ?
#
loop_
_entity_poly.entity_id
_entity_poly.type
_entity_poly.pdbx_seq_one_letter_code
_entity_poly.pdbx_strand_id
1 'polypeptide(L)' 'MLLAAIALFAFTVPAAMASTTKCTVKGIENHVVTLDCGNKAARLKIGDKVKVKADKKKAIEGC' A
#
# COMPACT_ATOMS: atom_id res chain seq x y z
N MET A 1 6.79 12.43 38.05
CA MET A 1 5.40 12.66 38.48
C MET A 1 4.55 11.76 37.60
N LEU A 2 4.19 10.62 38.17
CA LEU A 2 2.94 10.43 38.89
C LEU A 2 1.84 10.08 37.89
N LEU A 3 1.44 8.82 38.01
CA LEU A 3 0.10 8.30 37.88
C LEU A 3 -0.81 8.97 36.88
N ALA A 4 -1.31 8.15 35.98
CA ALA A 4 -2.74 7.94 35.73
C ALA A 4 -2.87 7.50 34.28
N ALA A 5 -3.84 6.72 33.85
CA ALA A 5 -4.86 5.89 34.44
C ALA A 5 -5.68 5.45 33.22
N ILE A 6 -6.44 4.35 33.36
CA ILE A 6 -7.74 4.13 32.73
C ILE A 6 -7.81 4.04 31.19
N ALA A 7 -8.31 2.90 30.70
CA ALA A 7 -9.45 2.78 29.76
C ALA A 7 -9.47 1.35 29.20
N LEU A 8 -10.45 0.51 29.57
CA LEU A 8 -11.75 0.35 28.91
C LEU A 8 -11.64 0.09 27.40
N PHE A 9 -11.63 -1.20 27.05
CA PHE A 9 -11.50 -1.75 25.70
C PHE A 9 -12.87 -1.90 25.03
N ALA A 10 -13.17 -1.04 24.06
CA ALA A 10 -14.24 -1.27 23.09
C ALA A 10 -13.67 -2.11 21.94
N PHE A 11 -14.19 -3.34 21.76
CA PHE A 11 -13.78 -4.25 20.70
C PHE A 11 -14.25 -3.72 19.33
N THR A 12 -13.33 -3.10 18.59
CA THR A 12 -13.49 -2.74 17.19
C THR A 12 -13.24 -3.96 16.32
N VAL A 13 -14.19 -4.31 15.45
CA VAL A 13 -13.98 -5.35 14.42
C VAL A 13 -12.83 -4.85 13.53
N PRO A 14 -11.71 -5.58 13.43
CA PRO A 14 -10.62 -5.15 12.59
C PRO A 14 -11.06 -5.29 11.13
N ALA A 15 -11.39 -4.17 10.50
CA ALA A 15 -11.37 -4.10 9.04
C ALA A 15 -9.98 -4.58 8.61
N ALA A 16 -9.92 -5.73 7.93
CA ALA A 16 -8.68 -6.24 7.38
C ALA A 16 -8.22 -5.27 6.29
N MET A 17 -7.48 -4.24 6.71
CA MET A 17 -6.83 -3.27 5.86
C MET A 17 -5.78 -4.03 5.05
N ALA A 18 -6.18 -4.54 3.88
CA ALA A 18 -5.26 -5.10 2.90
C ALA A 18 -4.26 -4.01 2.54
N SER A 19 -3.07 -4.11 3.13
CA SER A 19 -2.02 -3.09 3.00
C SER A 19 -1.59 -3.03 1.55
N THR A 20 -1.86 -1.90 0.89
CA THR A 20 -1.34 -1.66 -0.45
C THR A 20 0.16 -1.45 -0.37
N THR A 21 0.92 -2.28 -1.07
CA THR A 21 2.37 -2.11 -1.17
C THR A 21 2.63 -1.09 -2.27
N LYS A 22 3.15 0.08 -1.90
CA LYS A 22 3.67 1.05 -2.85
C LYS A 22 5.04 0.55 -3.34
N CYS A 23 5.21 0.45 -4.65
CA CYS A 23 6.47 0.13 -5.30
C CYS A 23 6.83 1.27 -6.26
N THR A 24 8.11 1.46 -6.49
CA THR A 24 8.60 2.43 -7.48
C THR A 24 8.87 1.71 -8.79
N VAL A 25 8.40 2.26 -9.90
CA VAL A 25 8.77 1.76 -11.23
C VAL A 25 10.23 2.15 -11.49
N LYS A 26 11.11 1.15 -11.64
CA LYS A 26 12.54 1.37 -11.96
C LYS A 26 12.79 1.41 -13.45
N GLY A 27 11.99 0.69 -14.23
CA GLY A 27 12.12 0.61 -15.67
C GLY A 27 10.89 0.00 -16.32
N ILE A 28 10.70 0.36 -17.59
CA ILE A 28 9.69 -0.23 -18.46
C ILE A 28 10.41 -0.59 -19.75
N GLU A 29 10.44 -1.87 -20.06
CA GLU A 29 11.06 -2.40 -21.28
C GLU A 29 10.03 -3.26 -22.00
N ASN A 30 9.71 -2.87 -23.23
CA ASN A 30 8.65 -3.48 -24.05
C ASN A 30 7.31 -3.55 -23.30
N HIS A 31 6.99 -4.73 -22.75
CA HIS A 31 5.75 -5.03 -22.02
C HIS A 31 6.01 -5.49 -20.57
N VAL A 32 7.25 -5.36 -20.09
CA VAL A 32 7.67 -5.77 -18.76
C VAL A 32 7.94 -4.53 -17.91
N VAL A 33 7.34 -4.50 -16.72
CA VAL A 33 7.53 -3.41 -15.75
C VAL A 33 8.38 -3.93 -14.60
N THR A 34 9.52 -3.30 -14.36
CA THR A 34 10.40 -3.61 -13.24
C THR A 34 10.01 -2.74 -12.04
N LEU A 35 9.50 -3.38 -10.99
CA LEU A 35 9.06 -2.71 -9.77
C LEU A 35 10.07 -2.94 -8.64
N ASP A 36 10.48 -1.86 -7.99
CA ASP A 36 11.21 -1.90 -6.73
C ASP A 36 10.23 -1.70 -5.57
N CYS A 37 9.90 -2.81 -4.89
CA CYS A 37 9.02 -2.84 -3.73
C CYS A 37 9.81 -2.86 -2.40
N GLY A 38 11.14 -2.72 -2.45
CA GLY A 38 12.04 -2.86 -1.30
C GLY A 38 11.78 -4.15 -0.51
N ASN A 39 11.80 -4.04 0.83
CA ASN A 39 11.62 -5.18 1.75
C ASN A 39 10.24 -5.87 1.64
N LYS A 40 9.30 -5.33 0.87
CA LYS A 40 7.97 -5.91 0.65
C LYS A 40 7.91 -6.82 -0.57
N ALA A 41 8.96 -6.84 -1.40
CA ALA A 41 9.05 -7.72 -2.56
C ALA A 41 8.91 -9.20 -2.18
N ALA A 42 9.43 -9.61 -1.01
CA ALA A 42 9.32 -10.98 -0.49
C ALA A 42 7.87 -11.44 -0.23
N ARG A 43 6.89 -10.52 -0.24
CA ARG A 43 5.46 -10.84 -0.11
C ARG A 43 4.80 -11.17 -1.44
N LEU A 44 5.48 -10.93 -2.56
CA LEU A 44 5.01 -11.24 -3.91
C LEU A 44 5.73 -12.51 -4.38
N LYS A 45 4.97 -13.48 -4.89
CA LYS A 45 5.49 -14.74 -5.38
C LYS A 45 5.33 -14.82 -6.90
N ILE A 46 6.17 -15.62 -7.55
CA ILE A 46 6.06 -15.89 -8.98
C ILE A 46 4.68 -16.51 -9.25
N GLY A 47 3.97 -15.96 -10.24
CA GLY A 47 2.61 -16.38 -10.58
C GLY A 47 1.49 -15.59 -9.89
N ASP A 48 1.82 -14.74 -8.92
CA ASP A 48 0.80 -13.87 -8.28
C ASP A 48 0.22 -12.88 -9.29
N LYS A 49 -1.12 -12.78 -9.29
CA LYS A 49 -1.83 -11.72 -10.03
C LYS A 49 -1.84 -10.45 -9.20
N VAL A 50 -1.03 -9.47 -9.59
CA VAL A 50 -0.96 -8.17 -8.93
C VAL A 50 -1.83 -7.15 -9.66
N LYS A 51 -2.71 -6.47 -8.92
CA LYS A 51 -3.50 -5.36 -9.45
C LYS A 51 -2.70 -4.06 -9.38
N VAL A 52 -2.24 -3.57 -10.52
CA VAL A 52 -1.60 -2.26 -10.63
C VAL A 52 -2.68 -1.20 -10.84
N LYS A 53 -2.69 -0.17 -9.98
CA LYS A 53 -3.57 1.00 -10.13
C LYS A 53 -2.71 2.18 -10.55
N ALA A 54 -2.98 2.74 -11.73
CA ALA A 54 -2.42 4.03 -12.09
C ALA A 54 -3.08 5.11 -11.22
N ASP A 55 -2.28 6.04 -10.70
CA ASP A 55 -2.83 7.23 -10.06
C ASP A 55 -3.71 7.96 -11.07
N LYS A 56 -4.95 8.24 -10.66
CA LYS A 56 -5.79 9.16 -11.41
C LYS A 56 -5.11 10.52 -11.31
N LYS A 57 -4.62 11.05 -12.43
CA LYS A 57 -4.28 12.47 -12.50
C LYS A 57 -5.53 13.21 -12.03
N LYS A 58 -5.48 13.87 -10.87
CA LYS A 58 -6.54 14.80 -10.51
C LYS A 58 -6.54 15.82 -11.65
N ALA A 59 -7.60 15.85 -12.46
CA ALA A 59 -7.83 17.02 -13.27
C ALA A 59 -7.83 18.17 -12.27
N ILE A 60 -6.84 19.06 -12.39
CA ILE A 60 -6.89 20.33 -11.69
C ILE A 60 -8.01 21.04 -12.44
N GLU A 61 -9.24 20.89 -11.97
CA GLU A 61 -10.35 21.72 -12.40
C GLU A 61 -10.00 23.13 -11.90
N GLY A 62 -9.37 23.88 -12.80
CA GLY A 62 -8.97 25.26 -12.63
C GLY A 62 -9.55 26.08 -13.77
N CYS A 63 -10.82 26.44 -13.61
CA CYS A 63 -11.42 27.75 -13.89
C CYS A 63 -12.70 27.83 -13.06
#